data_AF-A0A7W1FZQ7-F1
#
_entry.id   AF-A0A7W1FZQ7-F1
#
_cell.length_a   1.000
_cell.length_b   1.000
_cell.length_c   1.000
_cell.angle_alpha   90.00
_cell.angle_beta   90.00
_cell.angle_gamma   90.00
#
_symmetry.space_group_name_H-M   'P 1'
#
loop_
_entity.id
_entity.type
_entity.pdbx_description
1 polymer ?
#
loop_
_entity_poly.entity_id
_entity_poly.type
_entity_poly.pdbx_seq_one_letter_code
_entity_poly.pdbx_strand_id
1 'polypeptide(L)'
;MVPSIIENIFSKIFNFASKFASGKYWHLKVAVLCSVISLCFHFPNFTHGEKWMRDGINKQIEEPFVKQNYPPDSHLAKRIFRLTMPVVGNLLNLNITGLLVLQSILGFLFFIIVSKLVFSITSDNVLSLIVCVGFTVIYIGKSFLIDSGCFDGTAFFLLSLTMFFRKPLLIFTCIFLACFTDERAII
;
A
#
# COMPACT_ATOMS: atom_id res chain seq x y z
N MET A 1 40.63 -7.58 -15.30
CA MET A 1 40.41 -8.17 -13.96
C MET A 1 39.17 -7.59 -13.25
N VAL A 2 38.95 -6.27 -13.28
CA VAL A 2 37.73 -5.64 -12.73
C VAL A 2 36.42 -6.10 -13.43
N PRO A 3 36.36 -6.23 -14.77
CA PRO A 3 35.12 -6.65 -15.45
C PRO A 3 34.64 -8.05 -15.04
N SER A 4 35.56 -9.00 -14.93
CA SER A 4 35.23 -10.40 -14.58
C SER A 4 34.75 -10.56 -13.13
N ILE A 5 35.20 -9.69 -12.21
CA ILE A 5 34.70 -9.69 -10.83
C ILE A 5 33.26 -9.17 -10.78
N ILE A 6 32.97 -8.09 -11.52
CA ILE A 6 31.62 -7.51 -11.60
C ILE A 6 30.63 -8.50 -12.24
N GLU A 7 31.02 -9.16 -13.33
CA GLU A 7 30.21 -10.19 -13.99
C GLU A 7 29.92 -11.38 -13.06
N ASN A 8 30.92 -11.80 -12.26
CA ASN A 8 30.75 -12.86 -11.27
C ASN A 8 29.81 -12.46 -10.12
N ILE A 9 29.86 -11.22 -9.65
CA ILE A 9 28.95 -10.73 -8.62
C ILE A 9 27.53 -10.62 -9.18
N PHE A 10 27.38 -10.02 -10.37
CA PHE A 10 26.09 -9.85 -11.03
C PHE A 10 25.42 -11.19 -11.30
N SER A 11 26.13 -12.16 -11.87
CA SER A 11 25.60 -13.50 -12.13
C SER A 11 25.18 -14.22 -10.84
N LYS A 12 25.92 -14.08 -9.74
CA LYS A 12 25.51 -14.63 -8.43
C LYS A 12 24.21 -14.00 -7.93
N ILE A 13 24.10 -12.67 -8.00
CA ILE A 13 22.89 -11.95 -7.58
C ILE A 13 21.70 -12.34 -8.47
N PHE A 14 21.91 -12.38 -9.78
CA PHE A 14 20.87 -12.74 -10.74
C PHE A 14 20.40 -14.18 -10.56
N ASN A 15 21.32 -15.12 -10.35
CA ASN A 15 20.98 -16.52 -10.08
C ASN A 15 20.21 -16.68 -8.77
N PHE A 16 20.61 -15.94 -7.72
CA PHE A 16 19.86 -15.91 -6.47
C PHE A 16 18.45 -15.36 -6.67
N ALA A 17 18.32 -14.21 -7.33
CA ALA A 17 17.04 -13.58 -7.64
C ALA A 17 16.14 -14.49 -8.48
N SER A 18 16.69 -15.14 -9.51
CA SER A 18 16.00 -16.11 -10.35
C SER A 18 15.49 -17.29 -9.56
N LYS A 19 16.33 -17.87 -8.69
CA LYS A 19 15.93 -18.98 -7.83
C LYS A 19 14.85 -18.55 -6.83
N PHE A 20 15.00 -17.37 -6.23
CA PHE A 20 14.02 -16.82 -5.29
C PHE A 20 12.67 -16.54 -5.95
N ALA A 21 12.68 -15.95 -7.15
CA ALA A 21 11.50 -15.62 -7.93
C ALA A 21 10.92 -16.79 -8.75
N SER A 22 11.40 -18.03 -8.52
CA SER A 22 10.89 -19.24 -9.19
C SER A 22 9.82 -19.99 -8.38
N GLY A 23 9.06 -20.86 -9.05
CA GLY A 23 8.08 -21.78 -8.44
C GLY A 23 6.65 -21.25 -8.37
N LYS A 24 5.70 -22.10 -7.97
CA LYS A 24 4.24 -21.81 -8.02
C LYS A 24 3.82 -20.60 -7.18
N TYR A 25 4.47 -20.38 -6.04
CA TYR A 25 4.11 -19.33 -5.06
C TYR A 25 5.15 -18.20 -5.01
N TRP A 26 5.83 -17.92 -6.12
CA TRP A 26 6.89 -16.92 -6.16
C TRP A 26 6.41 -15.52 -5.74
N HIS A 27 5.22 -15.11 -6.16
CA HIS A 27 4.61 -13.82 -5.81
C HIS A 27 4.38 -13.66 -4.30
N LEU A 28 4.06 -14.75 -3.59
CA LEU A 28 3.94 -14.72 -2.12
C LEU A 28 5.30 -14.51 -1.47
N LYS A 29 6.34 -15.20 -1.96
CA LYS A 29 7.72 -15.00 -1.47
C LYS A 29 8.18 -13.55 -1.67
N VAL A 30 7.89 -12.97 -2.83
CA VAL A 30 8.16 -11.56 -3.13
C VAL A 30 7.40 -10.65 -2.16
N ALA A 31 6.11 -10.88 -1.95
CA ALA A 31 5.31 -10.05 -1.05
C ALA A 31 5.79 -10.13 0.41
N VAL A 32 6.17 -11.32 0.90
CA VAL A 32 6.75 -11.49 2.25
C VAL A 32 8.07 -10.73 2.34
N LEU A 33 8.98 -10.92 1.38
CA LEU A 33 10.26 -10.23 1.36
C LEU A 33 10.08 -8.71 1.36
N CYS A 34 9.23 -8.19 0.47
CA CYS A 34 8.97 -6.76 0.37
C CYS A 34 8.35 -6.19 1.65
N SER A 35 7.42 -6.92 2.28
CA SER A 35 6.81 -6.51 3.55
C SER A 35 7.84 -6.48 4.68
N VAL A 36 8.73 -7.48 4.76
CA VAL A 36 9.82 -7.51 5.75
C VAL A 36 10.81 -6.36 5.51
N ILE A 37 11.21 -6.13 4.26
CA ILE A 37 12.08 -4.99 3.91
C ILE A 37 11.41 -3.68 4.32
N SER A 38 10.15 -3.47 3.93
CA SER A 38 9.40 -2.28 4.29
C SER A 38 9.32 -2.11 5.80
N LEU A 39 9.09 -3.16 6.59
CA LEU A 39 9.09 -3.09 8.06
C LEU A 39 10.47 -2.74 8.66
N CYS A 40 11.55 -3.29 8.10
CA CYS A 40 12.91 -3.00 8.57
C CYS A 40 13.33 -1.54 8.32
N PHE A 41 12.94 -0.97 7.18
CA PHE A 41 13.26 0.43 6.83
C PHE A 41 12.24 1.42 7.38
N HIS A 42 11.01 0.97 7.61
CA HIS A 42 9.88 1.80 8.01
C HIS A 42 9.18 1.18 9.22
N PHE A 43 9.85 1.27 10.38
CA PHE A 43 9.31 0.68 11.60
C PHE A 43 7.90 1.24 11.87
N PRO A 44 6.89 0.37 12.00
CA PRO A 44 5.51 0.81 12.06
C PRO A 44 5.29 1.60 13.34
N ASN A 45 4.86 2.85 13.18
CA ASN A 45 4.70 3.78 14.29
C ASN A 45 3.22 3.95 14.63
N PHE A 46 2.60 2.90 15.19
CA PHE A 46 1.18 2.89 15.58
C PHE A 46 0.87 3.81 16.77
N THR A 47 1.89 4.44 17.36
CA THR A 47 1.79 5.31 18.54
C THR A 47 2.10 6.77 18.25
N HIS A 48 2.93 7.10 17.24
CA HIS A 48 3.03 8.47 16.72
C HIS A 48 1.89 8.77 15.77
N GLY A 49 0.83 9.29 16.34
CA GLY A 49 -0.07 10.23 15.69
C GLY A 49 -0.50 11.18 16.80
N GLU A 50 -0.56 12.47 16.53
CA GLU A 50 -1.02 13.41 17.54
C GLU A 50 -2.43 12.95 18.00
N LYS A 51 -2.64 12.83 19.32
CA LYS A 51 -3.84 12.21 19.89
C LYS A 51 -5.13 12.74 19.26
N TRP A 52 -5.18 14.04 19.01
CA TRP A 52 -6.31 14.72 18.36
C TRP A 52 -6.60 14.22 16.94
N MET A 53 -5.59 13.79 16.18
CA MET A 53 -5.77 13.21 14.85
C MET A 53 -6.44 11.83 14.94
N ARG A 54 -6.01 11.00 15.90
CA ARG A 54 -6.58 9.66 16.10
C ARG A 54 -8.02 9.76 16.59
N ASP A 55 -8.27 10.66 17.53
CA ASP A 55 -9.61 10.94 18.05
C ASP A 55 -10.52 11.51 16.95
N GLY A 56 -9.99 12.39 16.08
CA GLY A 56 -10.71 12.91 14.92
C GLY A 56 -11.12 11.82 13.93
N ILE A 57 -10.20 10.90 13.61
CA ILE A 57 -10.49 9.75 12.74
C ILE A 57 -11.52 8.82 13.38
N ASN A 58 -11.37 8.50 14.68
CA ASN A 58 -12.32 7.63 15.37
C ASN A 58 -13.74 8.25 15.38
N LYS A 59 -13.86 9.56 15.61
CA LYS A 59 -15.15 10.26 15.47
C LYS A 59 -15.72 10.18 14.05
N GLN A 60 -14.87 10.32 13.04
CA GLN A 60 -15.29 10.16 11.65
C GLN A 60 -15.65 8.70 11.32
N ILE A 61 -15.05 7.71 11.98
CA ILE A 61 -15.44 6.29 11.87
C ILE A 61 -16.81 6.05 12.52
N GLU A 62 -17.08 6.66 13.67
CA GLU A 62 -18.37 6.51 14.36
C GLU A 62 -19.52 7.10 13.53
N GLU A 63 -19.29 8.27 12.92
CA GLU A 63 -20.29 8.98 12.12
C GLU A 63 -19.72 9.43 10.74
N PRO A 64 -19.53 8.50 9.78
CA PRO A 64 -18.82 8.79 8.52
C PRO A 64 -19.54 9.75 7.60
N PHE A 65 -20.87 9.90 7.73
CA PHE A 65 -21.68 10.79 6.92
C PHE A 65 -22.01 12.13 7.62
N VAL A 66 -21.54 12.32 8.86
CA VAL A 66 -21.75 13.57 9.60
C VAL A 66 -20.54 14.48 9.38
N LYS A 67 -20.81 15.70 8.91
CA LYS A 67 -19.76 16.70 8.72
C LYS A 67 -19.20 17.14 10.07
N GLN A 68 -17.95 16.76 10.33
CA GLN A 68 -17.22 17.22 11.51
C GLN A 68 -16.74 18.67 11.31
N ASN A 69 -16.96 19.52 12.31
CA ASN A 69 -16.51 20.92 12.29
C ASN A 69 -15.08 21.03 12.84
N TYR A 70 -14.11 21.03 11.93
CA TYR A 70 -12.71 21.33 12.23
C TYR A 70 -12.33 22.73 11.73
N PRO A 71 -11.35 23.41 12.36
CA PRO A 71 -10.83 24.68 11.85
C PRO A 71 -10.34 24.51 10.40
N PRO A 72 -10.64 25.45 9.47
CA PRO A 72 -10.30 25.33 8.05
C PRO A 72 -8.81 25.07 7.79
N ASP A 73 -7.94 25.65 8.62
CA ASP A 73 -6.48 25.52 8.48
C ASP A 73 -5.92 24.22 9.10
N SER A 74 -6.77 23.41 9.75
CA SER A 74 -6.33 22.18 10.40
C SER A 74 -6.09 21.06 9.38
N HIS A 75 -5.12 20.18 9.67
CA HIS A 75 -4.89 19.00 8.84
C HIS A 75 -6.10 18.05 8.79
N LEU A 76 -6.99 18.07 9.80
CA LEU A 76 -8.23 17.29 9.79
C LEU A 76 -9.27 17.84 8.81
N ALA A 77 -9.31 19.15 8.57
CA ALA A 77 -10.26 19.74 7.61
C ALA A 77 -10.03 19.20 6.19
N LYS A 78 -8.78 18.91 5.81
CA LYS A 78 -8.42 18.28 4.53
C LYS A 78 -8.93 16.85 4.39
N ARG A 79 -9.37 16.23 5.48
CA ARG A 79 -9.69 14.79 5.56
C ARG A 79 -11.19 14.52 5.72
N ILE A 80 -12.01 15.57 5.82
CA ILE A 80 -13.47 15.48 5.94
C ILE A 80 -14.09 14.68 4.77
N PHE A 81 -13.51 14.80 3.57
CA PHE A 81 -13.99 14.09 2.37
C PHE A 81 -13.35 12.72 2.15
N ARG A 82 -12.45 12.27 3.03
CA ARG A 82 -11.81 10.95 2.94
C ARG A 82 -12.68 9.89 3.62
N LEU A 83 -13.77 9.50 2.96
CA LEU A 83 -14.82 8.66 3.51
C LEU A 83 -14.55 7.16 3.46
N THR A 84 -13.71 6.67 2.55
CA THR A 84 -13.56 5.22 2.29
C THR A 84 -13.13 4.46 3.54
N MET A 85 -12.05 4.88 4.19
CA MET A 85 -11.53 4.20 5.37
C MET A 85 -12.42 4.38 6.61
N PRO A 86 -13.00 5.56 6.89
CA PRO A 86 -14.03 5.69 7.91
C PRO A 86 -15.23 4.77 7.73
N VAL A 87 -15.77 4.66 6.51
CA VAL A 87 -16.90 3.75 6.22
C VAL A 87 -16.50 2.29 6.42
N VAL A 88 -15.30 1.89 5.99
CA VAL A 88 -14.76 0.54 6.25
C VAL A 88 -14.62 0.28 7.74
N GLY A 89 -14.15 1.27 8.51
CA GLY A 89 -14.03 1.19 9.96
C GLY A 89 -15.39 1.00 10.64
N ASN A 90 -16.39 1.77 10.22
CA ASN A 90 -17.75 1.70 10.73
C ASN A 90 -18.38 0.33 10.46
N LEU A 91 -18.28 -0.14 9.22
CA LEU A 91 -18.87 -1.42 8.79
C LEU A 91 -18.24 -2.62 9.50
N LEU A 92 -16.94 -2.57 9.77
CA LEU A 92 -16.20 -3.67 10.41
C LEU A 92 -16.08 -3.50 11.94
N ASN A 93 -16.67 -2.46 12.53
CA ASN A 93 -16.50 -2.08 13.94
C ASN A 93 -15.01 -1.96 14.35
N LEU A 94 -14.18 -1.41 13.47
CA LEU A 94 -12.76 -1.19 13.70
C LEU A 94 -12.49 0.24 14.12
N ASN A 95 -11.67 0.41 15.16
CA ASN A 95 -11.07 1.72 15.45
C ASN A 95 -9.90 2.01 14.49
N ILE A 96 -9.29 3.19 14.62
CA ILE A 96 -8.10 3.57 13.84
C ILE A 96 -7.00 2.50 13.87
N THR A 97 -6.74 1.87 15.01
CA THR A 97 -5.69 0.84 15.11
C THR A 97 -6.04 -0.38 14.26
N GLY A 98 -7.31 -0.80 14.27
CA GLY A 98 -7.80 -1.86 13.38
C GLY A 98 -7.65 -1.49 11.91
N LEU A 99 -7.92 -0.24 11.53
CA LEU A 99 -7.71 0.24 10.16
C LEU A 99 -6.23 0.30 9.76
N LEU A 100 -5.31 0.64 10.67
CA LEU A 100 -3.87 0.61 10.39
C LEU A 100 -3.35 -0.82 10.19
N VAL A 101 -3.88 -1.78 10.95
CA VAL A 101 -3.61 -3.22 10.73
C VAL A 101 -4.15 -3.65 9.37
N LEU A 102 -5.39 -3.26 9.04
CA LEU A 102 -5.99 -3.55 7.73
C LEU A 102 -5.15 -2.97 6.59
N GLN A 103 -4.69 -1.72 6.70
CA GLN A 103 -3.81 -1.07 5.73
C GLN A 103 -2.49 -1.83 5.55
N SER A 104 -1.92 -2.36 6.63
CA SER A 104 -0.71 -3.19 6.56
C SER A 104 -0.96 -4.51 5.78
N ILE A 105 -2.13 -5.14 5.99
CA ILE A 105 -2.56 -6.31 5.23
C ILE A 105 -2.75 -5.95 3.75
N LEU A 106 -3.35 -4.80 3.44
CA LEU A 106 -3.47 -4.30 2.08
C LEU A 106 -2.11 -4.07 1.42
N GLY A 107 -1.10 -3.64 2.18
CA GLY A 107 0.28 -3.53 1.69
C GLY A 107 0.88 -4.87 1.26
N PHE A 108 0.64 -5.94 2.03
CA PHE A 108 1.04 -7.29 1.63
C PHE A 108 0.33 -7.73 0.33
N LEU A 109 -0.99 -7.50 0.24
CA LEU A 109 -1.77 -7.82 -0.96
C LEU A 109 -1.35 -6.96 -2.16
N PHE A 110 -0.96 -5.70 -1.94
CA PHE A 110 -0.44 -4.79 -2.96
C PHE A 110 0.78 -5.40 -3.65
N PHE A 111 1.77 -5.90 -2.90
CA PHE A 111 2.95 -6.54 -3.50
C PHE A 111 2.60 -7.80 -4.29
N ILE A 112 1.57 -8.56 -3.89
CA ILE A 112 1.09 -9.71 -4.69
C ILE A 112 0.50 -9.24 -6.02
N ILE A 113 -0.34 -8.20 -6.01
CA ILE A 113 -0.99 -7.68 -7.21
C ILE A 113 0.06 -7.07 -8.14
N VAL A 114 0.95 -6.23 -7.61
CA VAL A 114 1.99 -5.58 -8.41
C VAL A 114 2.94 -6.60 -9.01
N SER A 115 3.41 -7.59 -8.25
CA SER A 115 4.28 -8.64 -8.80
C SER A 115 3.59 -9.40 -9.94
N LYS A 116 2.32 -9.76 -9.80
CA LYS A 116 1.54 -10.40 -10.86
C LYS A 116 1.31 -9.49 -12.07
N LEU A 117 1.06 -8.20 -11.83
CA LEU A 117 0.85 -7.21 -12.89
C LEU A 117 2.12 -7.05 -13.71
N VAL A 118 3.27 -6.81 -13.06
CA VAL A 118 4.56 -6.69 -13.75
C VAL A 118 4.85 -7.96 -14.54
N PHE A 119 4.68 -9.14 -13.93
CA PHE A 119 4.86 -10.41 -14.64
C PHE A 119 3.92 -10.57 -15.83
N SER A 120 2.67 -10.12 -15.73
CA SER A 120 1.73 -10.21 -16.85
C SER A 120 2.13 -9.34 -18.05
N ILE A 121 2.89 -8.27 -17.82
CA ILE A 121 3.38 -7.36 -18.86
C ILE A 121 4.72 -7.85 -19.42
N THR A 122 5.64 -8.29 -18.55
CA THR A 122 7.03 -8.56 -18.93
C THR A 122 7.34 -10.04 -19.13
N SER A 123 6.49 -10.93 -18.61
CA SER A 123 6.74 -12.38 -18.48
C SER A 123 8.04 -12.72 -17.75
N ASP A 124 8.55 -11.81 -16.91
CA ASP A 124 9.81 -11.95 -16.18
C ASP A 124 9.60 -11.82 -14.65
N ASN A 125 9.89 -12.91 -13.94
CA ASN A 125 9.77 -12.98 -12.47
C ASN A 125 10.85 -12.18 -11.74
N VAL A 126 12.07 -12.12 -12.29
CA VAL A 126 13.19 -11.38 -11.69
C VAL A 126 12.94 -9.90 -11.80
N LEU A 127 12.49 -9.44 -12.96
CA LEU A 127 12.09 -8.05 -13.14
C LEU A 127 10.93 -7.67 -12.21
N SER A 128 9.95 -8.56 -12.04
CA SER A 128 8.85 -8.37 -11.09
C SER A 128 9.33 -8.23 -9.65
N LEU A 129 10.29 -9.05 -9.23
CA LEU A 129 10.95 -8.93 -7.91
C LEU A 129 11.65 -7.58 -7.77
N ILE A 130 12.47 -7.18 -8.75
CA ILE A 130 13.24 -5.93 -8.70
C ILE A 130 12.30 -4.72 -8.59
N VAL A 131 11.22 -4.68 -9.38
CA VAL A 131 10.22 -3.61 -9.31
C VAL A 131 9.54 -3.57 -7.94
N CYS A 132 9.14 -4.72 -7.40
CA CYS A 132 8.53 -4.78 -6.07
C CYS A 132 9.48 -4.32 -4.96
N VAL A 133 10.75 -4.72 -5.01
CA VAL A 133 11.78 -4.22 -4.08
C VAL A 133 11.98 -2.71 -4.26
N GLY A 134 11.96 -2.20 -5.49
CA GLY A 134 11.98 -0.76 -5.77
C GLY A 134 10.86 0.00 -5.07
N PHE A 135 9.63 -0.56 -5.03
CA PHE A 135 8.52 0.04 -4.30
C PHE A 135 8.77 0.11 -2.78
N THR A 136 9.53 -0.81 -2.19
CA THR A 136 9.81 -0.82 -0.73
C THR A 136 10.67 0.35 -0.27
N VAL A 137 11.51 0.89 -1.14
CA VAL A 137 12.46 1.97 -0.83
C VAL A 137 11.95 3.37 -1.17
N ILE A 138 10.73 3.48 -1.71
CA ILE A 138 10.06 4.75 -1.99
C ILE A 138 8.84 4.93 -1.08
N TYR A 139 8.18 6.09 -1.21
CA TYR A 139 7.04 6.46 -0.37
C TYR A 139 5.91 5.42 -0.35
N ILE A 140 5.65 4.74 -1.47
CA ILE A 140 4.60 3.71 -1.56
C ILE A 140 4.84 2.60 -0.53
N GLY A 141 6.05 2.06 -0.43
CA GLY A 141 6.39 1.02 0.55
C GLY A 141 6.25 1.48 2.00
N LYS A 142 6.49 2.76 2.26
CA LYS A 142 6.29 3.39 3.58
C LYS A 142 4.80 3.61 3.89
N SER A 143 4.02 3.98 2.89
CA SER A 143 2.64 4.43 3.04
C SER A 143 1.73 3.38 3.67
N PHE A 144 2.03 2.08 3.52
CA PHE A 144 1.23 1.02 4.12
C PHE A 144 1.51 0.77 5.61
N LEU A 145 2.65 1.23 6.15
CA LEU A 145 3.14 0.85 7.49
C LEU A 145 3.28 2.02 8.47
N ILE A 146 3.63 3.21 8.00
CA ILE A 146 3.92 4.38 8.85
C ILE A 146 2.80 5.41 8.85
N ASP A 147 1.95 5.43 7.83
CA ASP A 147 1.01 6.52 7.63
C ASP A 147 -0.14 6.48 8.64
N SER A 148 0.05 7.17 9.78
CA SER A 148 -0.81 7.20 10.98
C SER A 148 -2.18 7.87 10.80
N GLY A 149 -2.74 7.83 9.59
CA GLY A 149 -4.10 8.30 9.35
C GLY A 149 -4.40 8.75 7.92
N CYS A 150 -3.43 9.03 7.05
CA CYS A 150 -3.79 9.51 5.71
C CYS A 150 -4.35 8.36 4.83
N PHE A 151 -4.00 7.11 5.16
CA PHE A 151 -4.43 5.89 4.47
C PHE A 151 -4.04 5.89 2.98
N ASP A 152 -2.97 6.59 2.63
CA ASP A 152 -2.52 6.76 1.24
C ASP A 152 -2.17 5.41 0.60
N GLY A 153 -1.67 4.47 1.41
CA GLY A 153 -1.43 3.08 0.98
C GLY A 153 -2.69 2.40 0.44
N THR A 154 -3.84 2.59 1.09
CA THR A 154 -5.10 2.02 0.63
C THR A 154 -5.49 2.57 -0.75
N ALA A 155 -5.25 3.86 -1.02
CA ALA A 155 -5.48 4.45 -2.33
C ALA A 155 -4.59 3.79 -3.41
N PHE A 156 -3.29 3.60 -3.13
CA PHE A 156 -2.38 2.89 -4.05
C PHE A 156 -2.80 1.45 -4.32
N PHE A 157 -3.30 0.75 -3.30
CA PHE A 157 -3.85 -0.60 -3.45
C PHE A 157 -5.10 -0.62 -4.35
N LEU A 158 -6.04 0.29 -4.12
CA LEU A 158 -7.24 0.37 -4.95
C LEU A 158 -6.89 0.72 -6.40
N LEU A 159 -5.94 1.62 -6.63
CA LEU A 159 -5.43 1.95 -7.97
C LEU A 159 -4.69 0.77 -8.62
N SER A 160 -3.97 -0.07 -7.87
CA SER A 160 -3.35 -1.25 -8.47
C SER A 160 -4.38 -2.31 -8.88
N LEU A 161 -5.51 -2.39 -8.16
CA LEU A 161 -6.63 -3.26 -8.53
C LEU A 161 -7.32 -2.81 -9.83
N THR A 162 -7.41 -1.51 -10.12
CA THR A 162 -8.00 -1.02 -11.38
C THR A 162 -7.20 -1.49 -12.59
N MET A 163 -5.88 -1.55 -12.46
CA MET A 163 -4.99 -2.06 -13.50
C MET A 163 -5.03 -3.59 -13.61
N PHE A 164 -5.36 -4.28 -12.52
CA PHE A 164 -5.42 -5.75 -12.48
C PHE A 164 -6.73 -6.31 -13.04
N PHE A 165 -7.87 -5.67 -12.75
CA PHE A 165 -9.18 -6.12 -13.22
C PHE A 165 -9.50 -5.65 -14.64
N ARG A 166 -10.34 -6.43 -15.34
CA ARG A 166 -10.85 -6.08 -16.69
C ARG A 166 -12.33 -5.71 -16.71
N LYS A 167 -13.05 -5.90 -15.58
CA LYS A 167 -14.49 -5.63 -15.50
C LYS A 167 -14.72 -4.13 -15.23
N PRO A 168 -15.43 -3.40 -16.11
CA PRO A 168 -15.63 -1.95 -15.96
C PRO A 168 -16.24 -1.54 -14.61
N LEU A 169 -17.18 -2.34 -14.10
CA LEU A 169 -17.80 -2.07 -12.80
C LEU A 169 -16.78 -2.12 -11.65
N LEU A 170 -15.89 -3.12 -11.63
CA LEU A 170 -14.86 -3.24 -10.60
C LEU A 170 -13.85 -2.10 -10.70
N ILE A 171 -13.47 -1.73 -11.92
CA ILE A 171 -12.57 -0.60 -12.18
C ILE A 171 -13.21 0.68 -11.64
N PHE A 172 -14.47 0.95 -12.00
CA PHE A 172 -15.21 2.12 -11.52
C PHE A 172 -15.29 2.16 -10.00
N THR A 173 -15.67 1.04 -9.36
CA THR A 173 -15.74 0.96 -7.89
C THR A 173 -14.39 1.19 -7.23
N CYS A 174 -13.31 0.59 -7.75
CA CYS A 174 -11.97 0.77 -7.20
C CYS A 174 -11.48 2.22 -7.35
N ILE A 175 -11.69 2.86 -8.51
CA ILE A 175 -11.37 4.28 -8.70
C ILE A 175 -12.20 5.11 -7.71
N PHE A 176 -13.52 4.95 -7.71
CA PHE A 176 -14.42 5.70 -6.83
C PHE A 176 -13.99 5.62 -5.36
N LEU A 177 -13.71 4.42 -4.85
CA LEU A 177 -13.23 4.24 -3.48
C LEU A 177 -11.82 4.82 -3.26
N ALA A 178 -10.94 4.79 -4.26
CA ALA A 178 -9.62 5.41 -4.16
C ALA A 178 -9.75 6.93 -4.01
N CYS A 179 -10.65 7.57 -4.77
CA CYS A 179 -10.92 9.00 -4.70
C CYS A 179 -11.38 9.47 -3.32
N PHE A 180 -12.26 8.67 -2.68
CA PHE A 180 -12.71 8.92 -1.30
C PHE A 180 -11.72 8.42 -0.25
N THR A 181 -10.56 7.88 -0.63
CA THR A 181 -9.44 7.63 0.28
C THR A 181 -8.45 8.77 0.22
N ASP A 182 -8.06 9.16 -0.99
CA ASP A 182 -7.20 10.30 -1.26
C ASP A 182 -7.62 10.98 -2.57
N GLU A 183 -7.82 12.28 -2.52
CA GLU A 183 -8.26 13.09 -3.65
C GLU A 183 -7.29 13.05 -4.85
N ARG A 184 -6.00 12.77 -4.60
CA ARG A 184 -4.96 12.64 -5.64
C ARG A 184 -5.15 11.40 -6.50
N ALA A 185 -6.04 10.48 -6.15
CA ALA A 185 -6.36 9.32 -6.98
C ALA A 185 -7.16 9.68 -8.25
N ILE A 186 -7.72 10.90 -8.35
CA ILE A 186 -8.44 11.39 -9.55
C ILE A 186 -7.52 12.18 -10.50
N ILE A 187 -6.49 12.83 -9.96
CA ILE A 187 -5.68 13.85 -10.67
C ILE A 187 -4.69 13.18 -11.63
#